data_AF-A0A2E9F5A6-F1
#
_entry.id   AF-A0A2E9F5A6-F1
#
_cell.length_a   1.000
_cell.length_b   1.000
_cell.length_c   1.000
_cell.angle_alpha   90.00
_cell.angle_beta   90.00
_cell.angle_gamma   90.00
#
_symmetry.space_group_name_H-M   'P 1'
#
loop_
_entity.id
_entity.type
_entity.pdbx_description
1 polymer ?
#
loop_
_entity_poly.entity_id
_entity_poly.type
_entity_poly.pdbx_seq_one_letter_code
_entity_poly.pdbx_strand_id
1 'polypeptide(L)'
;MPPEEIDSLHRDCISSTQDGVFRLNLPNGDYRITSYFCSVDSGKHKVYLTANNQKVIKKLIVPSDKTVIKRGYVVKVTNRELTQVIYTSKERVQRNPSTHNHWIWNGFMVEKITNQ
;
A
#
# COMPACT_ATOMS: atom_id res chain seq x y z
N MET A 1 -19.92 -20.87 -4.69
CA MET A 1 -19.73 -19.40 -4.80
C MET A 1 -18.68 -19.16 -5.86
N PRO A 2 -18.96 -18.42 -6.95
CA PRO A 2 -17.93 -18.04 -7.90
C PRO A 2 -17.01 -16.96 -7.28
N PRO A 3 -15.76 -16.82 -7.75
CA PRO A 3 -14.76 -15.93 -7.17
C PRO A 3 -14.95 -14.44 -7.55
N GLU A 4 -16.20 -13.97 -7.68
CA GLU A 4 -16.53 -12.69 -8.33
C GLU A 4 -16.52 -11.45 -7.43
N GLU A 5 -16.38 -11.54 -6.10
CA GLU A 5 -16.53 -10.35 -5.23
C GLU A 5 -15.25 -9.57 -4.93
N ILE A 6 -14.05 -10.18 -5.02
CA ILE A 6 -12.80 -9.51 -4.63
C ILE A 6 -12.41 -8.39 -5.61
N ASP A 7 -12.78 -8.51 -6.89
CA ASP A 7 -12.36 -7.57 -7.93
C ASP A 7 -13.03 -6.19 -7.80
N SER A 8 -14.14 -6.09 -7.05
CA SER A 8 -14.87 -4.84 -6.84
C SER A 8 -14.28 -3.94 -5.74
N LEU A 9 -13.58 -4.53 -4.76
CA LEU A 9 -13.04 -3.84 -3.57
C LEU A 9 -11.87 -2.90 -3.90
N HIS A 10 -11.24 -3.07 -5.06
CA HIS A 10 -10.09 -2.28 -5.48
C HIS A 10 -10.43 -0.88 -6.01
N ARG A 11 -11.72 -0.48 -5.99
CA ARG A 11 -12.14 0.85 -6.45
C ARG A 11 -12.19 1.91 -5.35
N ASP A 12 -12.39 1.50 -4.10
CA ASP A 12 -12.27 2.41 -2.98
C ASP A 12 -10.81 2.58 -2.60
N CYS A 13 -10.41 3.83 -2.32
CA CYS A 13 -9.05 4.15 -1.97
C CYS A 13 -8.99 5.30 -0.97
N ILE A 14 -7.94 5.27 -0.15
CA ILE A 14 -7.51 6.45 0.60
C ILE A 14 -6.36 7.08 -0.18
N SER A 15 -6.37 8.39 -0.27
CA SER A 15 -5.28 9.15 -0.86
C SER A 15 -4.96 10.39 -0.03
N SER A 16 -3.70 10.80 -0.05
CA SER A 16 -3.26 12.03 0.61
C SER A 16 -1.94 12.54 0.07
N THR A 17 -1.74 13.84 0.17
CA THR A 17 -0.45 14.51 -0.04
C THR A 17 0.43 14.48 1.21
N GLN A 18 -0.15 14.15 2.37
CA GLN A 18 0.54 13.95 3.65
C GLN A 18 0.81 12.48 3.91
N ASP A 19 1.84 12.15 4.69
CA ASP A 19 2.15 10.77 5.07
C ASP A 19 0.96 10.13 5.82
N GLY A 20 0.60 8.90 5.43
CA GLY A 20 -0.45 8.11 6.08
C GLY A 20 0.13 7.06 7.01
N VAL A 21 -0.43 6.93 8.22
CA VAL A 21 -0.01 5.92 9.21
C VAL A 21 -1.16 4.96 9.47
N PHE A 22 -0.89 3.66 9.36
CA PHE A 22 -1.86 2.59 9.56
C PHE A 22 -1.29 1.61 10.59
N ARG A 23 -1.99 1.45 11.71
CA ARG A 23 -1.56 0.61 12.83
C ARG A 23 -2.55 -0.50 13.08
N LEU A 24 -2.04 -1.72 13.23
CA LEU A 24 -2.82 -2.87 13.67
C LEU A 24 -2.18 -3.50 14.90
N ASN A 25 -3.00 -3.80 15.90
CA ASN A 25 -2.61 -4.68 16.99
C ASN A 25 -2.68 -6.14 16.50
N LEU A 26 -1.55 -6.83 16.51
CA LEU A 26 -1.40 -8.22 16.04
C LEU A 26 -0.57 -9.00 17.05
N PRO A 27 -0.79 -10.32 17.23
CA PRO A 27 0.16 -11.14 17.98
C PRO A 27 1.60 -11.04 17.43
N ASN A 28 2.59 -11.35 18.26
CA ASN A 28 3.97 -11.46 17.77
C ASN A 28 4.09 -12.65 16.80
N GLY A 29 4.89 -12.48 15.76
CA GLY A 29 5.12 -13.50 14.74
C GLY A 29 5.51 -12.90 13.39
N ASP A 30 5.70 -13.78 12.41
CA ASP A 30 5.96 -13.39 11.03
C ASP A 30 4.65 -13.35 10.24
N TYR A 31 4.50 -12.30 9.44
CA TYR A 31 3.28 -12.04 8.66
C TYR A 31 3.63 -11.74 7.21
N ARG A 32 2.83 -12.28 6.29
CA ARG A 32 2.78 -11.84 4.90
C ARG A 32 1.72 -10.74 4.80
N ILE A 33 2.13 -9.60 4.26
CA ILE A 33 1.26 -8.46 3.99
C ILE A 33 1.14 -8.32 2.48
N THR A 34 -0.08 -8.23 1.97
CA THR A 34 -0.36 -7.98 0.55
C THR A 34 -1.08 -6.66 0.41
N SER A 35 -0.40 -5.65 -0.13
CA SER A 35 -0.94 -4.30 -0.37
C SER A 35 -1.48 -4.15 -1.79
N TYR A 36 -2.59 -3.42 -1.94
CA TYR A 36 -3.30 -3.21 -3.21
C TYR A 36 -3.29 -1.74 -3.62
N PHE A 37 -2.96 -1.48 -4.88
CA PHE A 37 -2.88 -0.14 -5.45
C PHE A 37 -3.59 -0.09 -6.79
N CYS A 38 -4.50 0.85 -6.96
CA CYS A 38 -5.26 1.10 -8.17
C CYS A 38 -5.62 2.58 -8.17
N SER A 39 -5.30 3.29 -9.24
CA SER A 39 -5.74 4.67 -9.41
C SER A 39 -6.91 4.78 -10.37
N VAL A 40 -7.90 5.55 -9.95
CA VAL A 40 -8.99 6.05 -10.80
C VAL A 40 -8.73 7.49 -11.29
N ASP A 41 -7.63 8.10 -10.84
CA ASP A 41 -7.21 9.43 -11.26
C ASP A 41 -6.48 9.39 -12.61
N SER A 42 -6.38 10.55 -13.26
CA SER A 42 -5.80 10.68 -14.62
C SER A 42 -4.28 10.65 -14.69
N GLY A 43 -3.58 10.67 -13.55
CA GLY A 43 -2.12 10.72 -13.47
C GLY A 43 -1.47 9.52 -12.79
N LYS A 44 -0.16 9.34 -13.01
CA LYS A 44 0.63 8.31 -12.32
C LYS A 44 0.93 8.76 -10.89
N HIS A 45 0.87 7.84 -9.94
CA HIS A 45 1.15 8.09 -8.52
C HIS A 45 2.42 7.37 -8.09
N LYS A 46 3.24 8.04 -7.29
CA LYS A 46 4.46 7.47 -6.74
C LYS A 46 4.26 7.13 -5.28
N VAL A 47 4.47 5.87 -4.93
CA VAL A 47 4.18 5.33 -3.60
C VAL A 47 5.42 4.71 -2.99
N TYR A 48 5.59 4.96 -1.70
CA TYR A 48 6.59 4.35 -0.83
C TYR A 48 5.89 3.82 0.41
N LEU A 49 6.41 2.72 0.97
CA LEU A 49 5.84 2.09 2.15
C LEU A 49 6.93 1.59 3.08
N THR A 50 6.83 1.94 4.36
CA THR A 50 7.58 1.28 5.43
C THR A 50 6.65 0.46 6.31
N ALA A 51 7.10 -0.69 6.79
CA ALA A 51 6.44 -1.49 7.81
C ALA A 51 7.41 -1.77 8.94
N ASN A 52 7.05 -1.47 10.20
CA ASN A 52 7.91 -1.62 11.38
C ASN A 52 9.34 -1.08 11.15
N ASN A 53 9.44 0.15 10.65
CA ASN A 53 10.69 0.86 10.30
C ASN A 53 11.53 0.25 9.15
N GLN A 54 11.03 -0.78 8.46
CA GLN A 54 11.68 -1.37 7.29
C GLN A 54 11.04 -0.84 6.00
N LYS A 55 11.87 -0.42 5.03
CA LYS A 55 11.40 0.00 3.69
C LYS A 55 10.97 -1.22 2.87
N VAL A 56 9.68 -1.51 2.86
CA VAL A 56 9.08 -2.67 2.18
C VAL A 56 8.68 -2.37 0.73
N ILE A 57 8.33 -1.12 0.42
CA ILE A 57 8.15 -0.64 -0.95
C ILE A 57 9.04 0.59 -1.16
N LYS A 58 10.13 0.41 -1.93
CA LYS A 58 11.15 1.44 -2.14
C LYS A 58 10.80 2.48 -3.20
N LYS A 59 9.95 2.14 -4.17
CA LYS A 59 9.36 3.03 -5.20
C LYS A 59 8.37 2.21 -6.02
N LEU A 60 7.09 2.50 -5.91
CA LEU A 60 6.04 1.97 -6.77
C LEU A 60 5.46 3.10 -7.62
N ILE A 61 5.24 2.83 -8.90
CA ILE A 61 4.47 3.72 -9.78
C ILE A 61 3.11 3.05 -10.01
N VAL A 62 2.05 3.70 -9.57
CA VAL A 62 0.67 3.30 -9.81
C VAL A 62 0.21 4.01 -11.09
N PRO A 63 -0.16 3.28 -12.15
CA PRO A 63 -0.66 3.85 -13.40
C PRO A 63 -2.09 4.40 -13.22
N SER A 64 -2.50 5.28 -14.14
CA SER A 64 -3.85 5.88 -14.22
C SER A 64 -4.85 5.06 -15.05
N ASP A 65 -4.47 3.85 -15.47
CA ASP A 65 -5.24 2.99 -16.36
C ASP A 65 -6.16 2.01 -15.63
N LYS A 66 -6.40 2.23 -14.33
CA LYS A 66 -7.20 1.37 -13.44
C LYS A 66 -6.62 -0.04 -13.24
N THR A 67 -5.36 -0.27 -13.60
CA THR A 67 -4.69 -1.54 -13.30
C THR A 67 -4.52 -1.72 -11.80
N VAL A 68 -4.97 -2.87 -11.28
CA VAL A 68 -4.73 -3.28 -9.89
C VAL A 68 -3.31 -3.84 -9.77
N ILE A 69 -2.50 -3.20 -8.94
CA ILE A 69 -1.16 -3.66 -8.58
C ILE A 69 -1.19 -4.27 -7.18
N LYS A 70 -0.67 -5.49 -7.07
CA LYS A 70 -0.46 -6.21 -5.80
C LYS A 70 1.02 -6.18 -5.43
N ARG A 71 1.34 -5.91 -4.16
CA ARG A 71 2.69 -5.99 -3.61
C ARG A 71 2.69 -6.75 -2.29
N GLY A 72 3.37 -7.90 -2.28
CA GLY A 72 3.57 -8.72 -1.09
C GLY A 72 4.91 -8.43 -0.42
N TYR A 73 4.94 -8.43 0.91
CA TYR A 73 6.18 -8.44 1.70
C TYR A 73 5.97 -9.22 3.00
N VAL A 74 7.08 -9.64 3.60
CA VAL A 74 7.08 -10.30 4.91
C VAL A 74 7.56 -9.29 5.95
N VAL A 75 6.91 -9.26 7.11
CA VAL A 75 7.26 -8.42 8.25
C VAL A 75 7.19 -9.24 9.53
N LYS A 76 8.18 -9.03 10.41
CA LYS A 76 8.18 -9.57 11.76
C LYS A 76 7.53 -8.57 12.71
N VAL A 77 6.54 -9.02 13.47
CA VAL A 77 5.86 -8.25 14.52
C VAL A 77 6.44 -8.66 15.87
N THR A 78 7.05 -7.72 16.59
CA THR A 78 7.73 -8.00 17.88
C THR A 78 7.15 -7.29 19.10
N ASN A 79 6.24 -6.32 18.95
CA ASN A 79 5.64 -5.54 20.05
C ASN A 79 4.12 -5.53 20.01
N ARG A 80 3.53 -6.63 19.54
CA ARG A 80 2.11 -6.79 19.27
C ARG A 80 1.51 -5.73 18.33
N GLU A 81 2.34 -5.08 17.52
CA GLU A 81 1.93 -3.99 16.64
C GLU A 81 2.61 -4.10 15.26
N LEU A 82 1.81 -3.91 14.22
CA LEU A 82 2.26 -3.59 12.87
C LEU A 82 1.97 -2.11 12.61
N THR A 83 3.01 -1.31 12.41
CA THR A 83 2.90 0.08 11.96
C THR A 83 3.36 0.18 10.51
N GLN A 84 2.46 0.61 9.64
CA GLN A 84 2.72 0.89 8.22
C GLN A 84 2.65 2.40 7.97
N VAL A 85 3.64 2.94 7.26
CA VAL A 85 3.67 4.35 6.86
C VAL A 85 3.78 4.43 5.36
N ILE A 86 2.74 4.97 4.72
CA ILE A 86 2.68 5.21 3.30
C ILE A 86 2.95 6.68 3.02
N TYR A 87 3.77 6.96 2.01
CA TYR A 87 4.15 8.32 1.68
C TYR A 87 4.49 8.45 0.21
N THR A 88 4.58 9.70 -0.25
CA THR A 88 5.09 10.07 -1.58
C THR A 88 6.40 10.86 -1.44
N SER A 89 7.12 11.08 -2.54
CA SER A 89 8.36 11.86 -2.46
C SER A 89 8.06 13.34 -2.15
N LYS A 90 8.74 13.90 -1.15
CA LYS A 90 8.69 15.34 -0.79
C LYS A 90 9.23 16.26 -1.88
N GLU A 91 10.06 15.73 -2.78
CA GLU A 91 10.45 16.46 -3.99
C GLU A 91 9.20 16.73 -4.83
N ARG A 92 8.81 18.00 -4.83
CA ARG A 92 7.78 18.59 -5.66
C ARG A 92 8.20 18.39 -7.12
N VAL A 93 7.86 17.25 -7.71
CA VAL A 93 7.96 17.08 -9.16
C VAL A 93 6.82 17.90 -9.76
N GLN A 94 7.03 19.20 -9.91
CA GLN A 94 6.25 20.04 -10.81
C GLN A 94 6.90 19.99 -12.18
N ARG A 95 6.09 19.69 -13.21
CA ARG A 95 6.13 20.21 -14.60
C ARG A 95 5.20 19.46 -15.55
N ASN A 96 4.68 18.29 -15.17
CA ASN A 96 3.81 17.47 -16.02
C ASN A 96 2.43 17.26 -15.37
N PRO A 97 1.31 17.66 -16.00
CA PRO A 97 -0.04 17.44 -15.47
C PRO A 97 -0.41 15.96 -15.30
N SER A 98 0.37 15.03 -15.85
CA SER A 98 0.12 13.59 -15.81
C SER A 98 0.69 12.84 -14.59
N THR A 99 1.19 13.54 -13.56
CA THR A 99 1.73 12.91 -12.33
C THR A 99 1.20 13.61 -11.09
N HIS A 100 0.54 12.85 -10.21
CA HIS A 100 -0.03 13.39 -8.98
C HIS A 100 0.89 13.16 -7.78
N ASN A 101 1.06 14.20 -6.96
CA ASN A 101 1.88 14.20 -5.76
C ASN A 101 1.07 13.82 -4.51
N HIS A 102 0.25 12.79 -4.64
CA HIS A 102 -0.38 12.10 -3.52
C HIS A 102 -0.16 10.60 -3.67
N TRP A 103 -0.06 9.89 -2.56
CA TRP A 103 -0.14 8.44 -2.59
C TRP A 103 -1.60 8.02 -2.67
N ILE A 104 -1.80 6.80 -3.17
CA ILE A 104 -3.09 6.12 -3.21
C ILE A 104 -2.90 4.73 -2.60
N TRP A 105 -3.88 4.26 -1.84
CA TRP A 105 -3.87 2.92 -1.29
C TRP A 105 -5.28 2.36 -1.17
N ASN A 106 -5.48 1.16 -1.70
CA ASN A 106 -6.78 0.47 -1.71
C ASN A 106 -6.89 -0.55 -0.57
N GLY A 107 -5.91 -0.56 0.33
CA GLY A 107 -5.87 -1.44 1.49
C GLY A 107 -4.84 -2.56 1.39
N PHE A 108 -4.91 -3.48 2.35
CA PHE A 108 -3.99 -4.59 2.47
C PHE A 108 -4.63 -5.78 3.19
N MET A 109 -4.11 -6.97 2.89
CA MET A 109 -4.41 -8.20 3.62
C MET A 109 -3.23 -8.57 4.52
N VAL A 110 -3.56 -9.19 5.66
CA VAL A 110 -2.60 -9.66 6.65
C VAL A 110 -2.77 -11.15 6.85
N GLU A 111 -1.71 -11.92 6.64
CA GLU A 111 -1.72 -13.38 6.75
C GLU A 111 -0.60 -13.80 7.70
N LYS A 112 -0.93 -14.52 8.78
CA LYS A 112 0.09 -15.05 9.69
C LYS A 112 0.82 -16.20 9.01
N ILE A 113 2.16 -16.16 9.01
CA ILE A 113 2.98 -17.25 8.51
C ILE A 113 3.08 -18.28 9.62
N THR A 114 2.42 -19.42 9.44
CA THR A 114 2.57 -20.59 10.29
C THR A 114 3.56 -21.53 9.62
N ASN A 115 4.75 -21.68 10.21
CA ASN A 115 5.60 -22.82 9.87
C ASN A 115 4.86 -24.07 10.35
N GLN A 116 4.56 -24.97 9.42
CA GLN A 116 4.06 -26.31 9.72
C GLN A 116 5.17 -27.15 10.37
#